data_AF-A0A2G9FYJ8-F1
#
_entry.id   AF-A0A2G9FYJ8-F1
#
_cell.length_a   1.000
_cell.length_b   1.000
_cell.length_c   1.000
_cell.angle_alpha   90.00
_cell.angle_beta   90.00
_cell.angle_gamma   90.00
#
_symmetry.space_group_name_H-M   'P 1'
#
loop_
_entity.id
_entity.type
_entity.pdbx_description
1 polymer ?
#
loop_
_entity_poly.entity_id
_entity_poly.type
_entity_poly.pdbx_seq_one_letter_code
_entity_poly.pdbx_strand_id
1 'polypeptide(L)'
;MIETDSPYCEIKNTHAGINFVKSSWPSKKKEKYDPECIVKGRNEPCLVRQVLEVVAGCKGMAEIEQFSKTVYHNTCRVFFPLDLDSAADALLDAGPNVN
;
A
#
# COMPACT_ATOMS: atom_id res chain seq x y z
N MET A 1 3.14 3.04 8.42
CA MET A 1 1.80 2.48 8.23
C MET A 1 1.14 3.21 7.07
N ILE A 2 0.29 2.52 6.30
CA ILE A 2 -0.57 3.06 5.24
C ILE A 2 -1.86 2.24 5.24
N GLU A 3 -2.95 2.80 4.73
CA GLU A 3 -4.25 2.14 4.67
C GLU A 3 -5.07 2.68 3.49
N THR A 4 -6.14 1.98 3.12
CA THR A 4 -7.05 2.39 2.03
C THR A 4 -8.30 3.11 2.50
N ASP A 5 -8.72 2.91 3.75
CA ASP A 5 -10.03 3.31 4.27
C ASP A 5 -11.20 2.82 3.37
N SER A 6 -11.05 1.61 2.81
CA SER A 6 -12.06 0.99 1.94
C SER A 6 -13.40 0.81 2.70
N PRO A 7 -14.55 1.09 2.07
CA PRO A 7 -14.76 1.30 0.64
C PRO A 7 -14.56 2.75 0.14
N TYR A 8 -14.13 3.66 1.00
CA TYR A 8 -13.95 5.08 0.72
C TYR A 8 -12.54 5.37 0.19
N CYS A 9 -12.21 6.67 0.06
CA CYS A 9 -10.84 7.14 -0.20
C CYS A 9 -10.18 6.60 -1.49
N GLU A 10 -10.98 6.29 -2.52
CA GLU A 10 -10.47 5.98 -3.87
C GLU A 10 -9.55 7.09 -4.39
N ILE A 11 -8.39 6.70 -4.95
CA ILE A 11 -7.51 7.64 -5.67
C ILE A 11 -8.11 7.89 -7.06
N LYS A 12 -8.62 9.11 -7.26
CA LYS A 12 -9.28 9.52 -8.51
C LYS A 12 -8.33 10.24 -9.45
N ASN A 13 -8.69 10.27 -10.73
CA ASN A 13 -7.95 11.01 -11.77
C ASN A 13 -7.82 12.52 -11.51
N THR A 14 -8.66 13.07 -10.64
CA THR A 14 -8.62 14.48 -10.24
C THR A 14 -7.69 14.75 -9.06
N HIS A 15 -7.14 13.72 -8.40
CA HIS A 15 -6.25 13.89 -7.26
C HIS A 15 -4.81 14.13 -7.72
N ALA A 16 -4.08 15.01 -7.04
CA ALA A 16 -2.70 15.36 -7.40
C ALA A 16 -1.74 14.16 -7.45
N GLY A 17 -1.98 13.14 -6.61
CA GLY A 17 -1.15 11.94 -6.54
C GLY A 17 -1.33 10.96 -7.69
N ILE A 18 -2.35 11.12 -8.56
CA ILE A 18 -2.66 10.12 -9.60
C ILE A 18 -1.48 9.82 -10.52
N ASN A 19 -0.63 10.82 -10.79
CA ASN A 19 0.52 10.68 -11.70
C ASN A 19 1.59 9.69 -11.18
N PHE A 20 1.54 9.33 -9.89
CA PHE A 20 2.43 8.33 -9.31
C PHE A 20 1.86 6.91 -9.36
N VAL A 21 0.55 6.76 -9.59
CA VAL A 21 -0.12 5.46 -9.62
C VAL A 21 0.27 4.71 -10.89
N LYS A 22 0.75 3.48 -10.72
CA LYS A 22 1.19 2.59 -11.80
C LYS A 22 0.37 1.31 -11.86
N SER A 23 -0.11 0.84 -10.71
CA SER A 23 -0.86 -0.40 -10.62
C SER A 23 -2.34 -0.21 -10.96
N SER A 24 -2.92 -1.17 -11.68
CA SER A 24 -4.34 -1.17 -12.07
C SER A 24 -4.95 -2.56 -12.01
N TRP A 25 -6.24 -2.63 -11.65
CA TRP A 25 -7.03 -3.86 -11.63
C TRP A 25 -8.19 -3.76 -12.63
N PRO A 26 -8.63 -4.89 -13.22
CA PRO A 26 -9.86 -4.92 -14.02
C PRO A 26 -11.05 -4.39 -13.20
N SER A 27 -11.77 -3.41 -13.75
CA SER A 27 -12.87 -2.76 -13.04
C SER A 27 -14.14 -2.67 -13.87
N LYS A 28 -15.29 -2.96 -13.25
CA LYS A 28 -16.61 -2.90 -13.88
C LYS A 28 -17.55 -1.98 -13.11
N LYS A 29 -18.54 -1.43 -13.80
CA LYS A 29 -19.62 -0.67 -13.13
C LYS A 29 -20.44 -1.63 -12.27
N LYS A 30 -21.04 -1.12 -11.19
CA LYS A 30 -21.83 -1.94 -10.25
C LYS A 30 -22.93 -2.77 -10.92
N GLU A 31 -23.52 -2.27 -12.01
CA GLU A 31 -24.60 -2.97 -12.74
C GLU A 31 -24.09 -4.17 -13.56
N LYS A 32 -22.77 -4.29 -13.75
CA LYS A 32 -22.09 -5.37 -14.48
C LYS A 32 -21.09 -6.09 -13.56
N TYR A 33 -21.48 -6.31 -12.30
CA TYR A 33 -20.65 -6.97 -11.30
C TYR A 33 -20.06 -8.29 -11.82
N ASP A 34 -18.79 -8.51 -11.50
CA ASP A 34 -18.03 -9.70 -11.81
C ASP A 34 -17.09 -9.95 -10.61
N PRO A 35 -17.11 -11.14 -9.99
CA PRO A 35 -16.26 -11.45 -8.83
C PRO A 35 -14.75 -11.34 -9.14
N GLU A 36 -14.34 -11.42 -10.40
CA GLU A 36 -12.94 -11.28 -10.82
C GLU A 36 -12.53 -9.83 -11.09
N CYS A 37 -13.43 -8.86 -10.89
CA CYS A 37 -13.20 -7.44 -11.14
C CYS A 37 -13.57 -6.57 -9.93
N ILE A 38 -12.84 -5.47 -9.75
CA ILE A 38 -13.23 -4.45 -8.76
C ILE A 38 -14.46 -3.67 -9.23
N VAL A 39 -15.24 -3.16 -8.28
CA VAL A 39 -16.41 -2.32 -8.59
C VAL A 39 -15.98 -0.85 -8.67
N LYS A 40 -16.22 -0.20 -9.81
CA LYS A 40 -15.90 1.23 -10.02
C LYS A 40 -16.55 2.11 -8.96
N GLY A 41 -15.77 2.98 -8.31
CA GLY A 41 -16.23 3.85 -7.24
C GLY A 41 -16.31 3.20 -5.86
N ARG A 42 -15.87 1.94 -5.71
CA ARG A 42 -15.73 1.24 -4.43
C ARG A 42 -14.27 0.86 -4.24
N ASN A 43 -13.58 1.52 -3.32
CA ASN A 43 -12.19 1.19 -3.01
C ASN A 43 -12.11 -0.19 -2.34
N GLU A 44 -10.98 -0.88 -2.47
CA GLU A 44 -10.76 -2.23 -1.95
C GLU A 44 -9.38 -2.36 -1.31
N PRO A 45 -9.16 -3.27 -0.33
CA PRO A 45 -7.87 -3.42 0.34
C PRO A 45 -6.70 -3.67 -0.61
N CYS A 46 -6.93 -4.36 -1.74
CA CYS A 46 -5.89 -4.61 -2.75
C CYS A 46 -5.32 -3.31 -3.36
N LEU A 47 -6.07 -2.21 -3.31
CA LEU A 47 -5.65 -0.89 -3.80
C LEU A 47 -4.69 -0.17 -2.85
N VAL A 48 -4.34 -0.77 -1.69
CA VAL A 48 -3.29 -0.23 -0.78
C VAL A 48 -1.95 -0.01 -1.50
N ARG A 49 -1.68 -0.80 -2.55
CA ARG A 49 -0.50 -0.62 -3.40
C ARG A 49 -0.49 0.74 -4.11
N GLN A 50 -1.65 1.28 -4.50
CA GLN A 50 -1.71 2.62 -5.09
C GLN A 50 -1.40 3.70 -4.04
N VAL A 51 -1.80 3.50 -2.79
CA VAL A 51 -1.41 4.39 -1.67
C VAL A 51 0.10 4.37 -1.46
N LEU A 52 0.72 3.19 -1.48
CA LEU A 52 2.17 3.03 -1.41
C LEU A 52 2.88 3.77 -2.55
N GLU A 53 2.40 3.61 -3.79
CA GLU A 53 2.94 4.28 -4.98
C GLU A 53 2.88 5.81 -4.85
N VAL A 54 1.74 6.35 -4.42
CA VAL A 54 1.56 7.80 -4.20
C VAL A 54 2.50 8.31 -3.12
N VAL A 55 2.59 7.64 -1.97
CA VAL A 55 3.44 8.08 -0.86
C VAL A 55 4.92 8.01 -1.25
N ALA A 56 5.35 6.93 -1.93
CA ALA A 56 6.72 6.79 -2.42
C ALA A 56 7.07 7.87 -3.45
N GLY A 57 6.17 8.12 -4.41
CA GLY A 57 6.31 9.17 -5.42
C GLY A 57 6.43 10.57 -4.81
N CYS A 58 5.55 10.91 -3.86
CA CYS A 58 5.61 12.18 -3.13
C CYS A 58 6.90 12.35 -2.31
N LYS A 59 7.50 11.26 -1.84
CA LYS A 59 8.76 11.26 -1.09
C LYS A 59 10.01 11.16 -1.96
N GLY A 60 9.87 11.02 -3.29
CA GLY A 60 11.00 10.82 -4.19
C GLY A 60 11.75 9.51 -3.96
N MET A 61 11.08 8.49 -3.43
CA MET A 61 11.70 7.19 -3.13
C MET A 61 11.75 6.33 -4.39
N ALA A 62 12.95 5.96 -4.82
CA ALA A 62 13.16 5.04 -5.95
C ALA A 62 12.86 3.58 -5.59
N GLU A 63 13.23 3.17 -4.37
CA GLU A 63 13.12 1.80 -3.88
C GLU A 63 11.79 1.54 -3.16
N ILE A 64 10.71 1.37 -3.94
CA ILE A 64 9.36 1.15 -3.38
C ILE A 64 9.27 -0.12 -2.52
N GLU A 65 10.07 -1.15 -2.83
CA GLU A 65 10.09 -2.41 -2.09
C GLU A 65 10.66 -2.24 -0.69
N GLN A 66 11.76 -1.49 -0.54
CA GLN A 66 12.31 -1.20 0.78
C GLN A 66 11.36 -0.31 1.60
N PHE A 67 10.66 0.61 0.92
CA PHE A 67 9.66 1.43 1.57
C PHE A 67 8.45 0.59 2.04
N SER A 68 7.99 -0.39 1.25
CA SER A 68 6.90 -1.29 1.62
C SER A 68 7.23 -2.08 2.89
N LYS A 69 8.44 -2.65 2.97
CA LYS A 69 8.95 -3.35 4.16
C LYS A 69 8.97 -2.46 5.38
N THR A 70 9.50 -1.24 5.24
CA THR A 70 9.53 -0.26 6.33
C THR A 70 8.12 0.07 6.82
N VAL A 71 7.17 0.24 5.90
CA VAL A 71 5.76 0.51 6.25
C VAL A 71 5.15 -0.69 6.98
N TYR A 72 5.39 -1.91 6.50
CA TYR A 72 4.93 -3.15 7.10
C TYR A 72 5.48 -3.36 8.51
N HIS A 73 6.81 -3.31 8.68
CA HIS A 73 7.48 -3.47 9.96
C HIS A 73 7.02 -2.44 10.99
N ASN A 74 6.81 -1.18 10.56
CA ASN A 74 6.23 -0.15 11.44
C ASN A 74 4.81 -0.50 11.89
N THR A 75 3.97 -1.03 11.00
CA THR A 75 2.60 -1.47 11.34
C THR A 75 2.64 -2.65 12.32
N CYS A 76 3.47 -3.66 12.07
CA CYS A 76 3.62 -4.83 12.95
C CYS A 76 4.14 -4.44 14.33
N ARG A 77 5.15 -3.57 14.41
CA ARG A 77 5.67 -3.11 15.70
C ARG A 77 4.60 -2.42 16.57
N VAL A 78 3.66 -1.69 15.96
CA VAL A 78 2.62 -0.97 16.72
C VAL A 78 1.43 -1.87 17.07
N PHE A 79 0.93 -2.65 16.11
CA PHE A 79 -0.33 -3.38 16.28
C PHE A 79 -0.16 -4.88 16.56
N PHE A 80 1.00 -5.45 16.25
CA PHE A 80 1.32 -6.87 16.41
C PHE A 80 2.67 -7.08 17.14
N PRO A 81 2.91 -6.44 18.30
CA PRO A 81 4.23 -6.41 18.94
C PRO A 81 4.71 -7.77 19.47
N LEU A 82 3.82 -8.77 19.54
CA LEU A 82 4.13 -10.13 19.99
C LEU A 82 4.38 -11.11 18.83
N ASP A 83 4.28 -10.65 17.59
CA ASP A 83 4.63 -11.43 16.42
C ASP A 83 6.16 -11.48 16.27
N LEU A 84 6.75 -12.60 16.71
CA LEU A 84 8.19 -12.82 16.70
C LEU A 84 8.75 -12.90 15.27
N ASP A 85 7.97 -13.38 14.30
CA ASP A 85 8.41 -13.52 12.92
C ASP A 85 8.55 -12.13 12.29
N SER A 86 7.53 -11.28 12.43
CA SER A 86 7.60 -9.87 11.99
C SER A 86 8.76 -9.11 12.66
N ALA A 87 9.03 -9.36 13.95
CA ALA A 87 10.12 -8.71 14.66
C ALA A 87 11.50 -9.18 14.17
N ALA A 88 11.65 -10.49 13.91
CA ALA A 88 12.87 -11.07 13.38
C ALA A 88 13.16 -10.56 11.96
N ASP A 89 12.16 -10.54 11.08
CA ASP A 89 12.27 -10.03 9.71
C ASP A 89 12.71 -8.57 9.69
N ALA A 90 12.15 -7.74 10.58
CA ALA A 90 12.55 -6.34 10.69
C ALA A 90 14.02 -6.16 11.08
N LEU A 91 14.56 -7.03 11.96
CA LEU A 91 15.97 -7.00 12.36
C LEU A 91 16.88 -7.45 11.22
N LEU A 92 16.48 -8.46 10.45
CA LEU A 92 17.23 -8.96 9.30
C LEU A 92 17.28 -7.94 8.16
N ASP A 93 16.16 -7.25 7.91
CA ASP A 93 16.04 -6.22 6.87
C ASP A 93 16.78 -4.90 7.22
N ALA A 94 17.07 -4.64 8.49
CA ALA A 94 17.74 -3.41 8.93
C ALA A 94 19.24 -3.35 8.52
N GLY A 95 19.83 -4.47 8.11
CA GLY A 95 21.26 -4.56 7.77
C GLY A 95 22.18 -4.32 8.98
N PRO A 96 23.50 -4.54 8.85
CA PRO A 96 24.44 -4.18 9.90
C PRO A 96 24.44 -2.65 10.08
N ASN A 97 24.29 -2.17 11.32
CA ASN A 97 24.56 -0.77 11.67
C ASN A 97 26.04 -0.49 11.42
N VAL A 98 26.39 -0.04 10.22
CA VAL A 98 27.72 0.49 9.93
C VAL A 98 27.73 1.93 10.42
N ASN A 99 28.35 2.15 11.58
CA ASN A 99 28.70 3.49 12.08
C ASN A 99 29.71 4.17 11.16
#